data_AF-A0A932L8J1-F1
#
_entry.id   AF-A0A932L8J1-F1
#
_cell.length_a   1.000
_cell.length_b   1.000
_cell.length_c   1.000
_cell.angle_alpha   90.00
_cell.angle_beta   90.00
_cell.angle_gamma   90.00
#
_symmetry.space_group_name_H-M   'P 1'
#
loop_
_entity.id
_entity.type
_entity.pdbx_description
1 polymer ?
#
loop_
_entity_poly.entity_id
_entity_poly.type
_entity_poly.pdbx_seq_one_letter_code
_entity_poly.pdbx_strand_id
1 'polypeptide(L)'
;LFGGGWNRSSEASEGSSAFSKAKKDGVDPRVTDVDRWEAESVRDPRFVLSVQWKPVGLTVLQLLEAELKYHGVRNPDSATELANLLLSSRNGRKGGP
;
A
#
# COMPACT_ATOMS: atom_id res chain seq x y z
N LEU A 1 -3.60 -6.46 -13.68
CA LEU A 1 -2.54 -6.16 -12.70
C LEU A 1 -1.97 -4.81 -13.09
N PHE A 2 -2.49 -3.75 -12.47
CA PHE A 2 -2.06 -2.37 -12.70
C PHE A 2 -0.60 -2.22 -12.28
N GLY A 3 0.17 -1.36 -12.97
CA GLY A 3 1.62 -1.18 -12.82
C GLY A 3 2.06 -0.86 -11.39
N GLY A 4 2.13 -1.90 -10.56
CA GLY A 4 2.25 -1.85 -9.10
C GLY A 4 3.64 -1.52 -8.60
N GLY A 5 4.54 -1.13 -9.50
CA GLY A 5 5.89 -0.73 -9.15
C GLY A 5 5.93 0.67 -8.61
N TRP A 6 5.63 1.66 -9.45
CA TRP A 6 5.93 3.05 -9.12
C TRP A 6 4.67 3.91 -9.16
N ASN A 7 4.17 4.27 -7.98
CA ASN A 7 3.13 5.29 -7.90
C ASN A 7 3.77 6.68 -7.88
N ARG A 8 4.02 7.25 -9.06
CA ARG A 8 4.63 8.58 -9.22
C ARG A 8 3.86 9.69 -8.46
N SER A 9 2.56 9.52 -8.24
CA SER A 9 1.75 10.48 -7.47
C SER A 9 1.98 10.40 -5.96
N SER A 10 2.30 9.23 -5.38
CA SER A 10 2.58 9.12 -3.93
C SER A 10 3.90 9.78 -3.53
N GLU A 11 4.91 9.76 -4.41
CA GLU A 11 6.19 10.43 -4.17
C GLU A 11 6.07 11.96 -4.24
N ALA A 12 5.26 12.47 -5.17
CA ALA A 12 5.05 13.90 -5.34
C ALA A 12 4.16 14.53 -4.27
N SER A 13 3.30 13.75 -3.60
CA SER A 13 2.29 14.29 -2.67
C SER A 13 2.55 14.04 -1.19
N GLU A 14 3.22 12.94 -0.79
CA GLU A 14 3.22 12.52 0.63
C GLU A 14 4.56 12.01 1.17
N GLY A 15 5.59 11.84 0.32
CA GLY A 15 6.92 11.39 0.77
C GLY A 15 6.97 10.00 1.41
N SER A 16 5.94 9.17 1.21
CA SER A 16 5.79 7.85 1.83
C SER A 16 5.39 6.77 0.82
N SER A 17 6.13 6.63 -0.28
CA SER A 17 5.96 5.46 -1.14
C SER A 17 6.64 4.21 -0.55
N ALA A 18 6.24 3.05 -1.09
CA ALA A 18 6.92 1.79 -0.80
C ALA A 18 8.43 1.86 -1.09
N PHE A 19 8.84 2.49 -2.19
CA PHE A 19 10.26 2.67 -2.51
C PHE A 19 10.99 3.48 -1.45
N SER A 20 10.47 4.66 -1.10
CA SER A 20 11.11 5.55 -0.12
C SER A 20 11.24 4.85 1.24
N LYS A 21 10.24 4.07 1.64
CA LYS A 21 10.30 3.24 2.84
C LYS A 21 11.34 2.11 2.72
N ALA A 22 11.33 1.37 1.61
CA ALA A 22 12.24 0.26 1.40
C ALA A 22 13.71 0.71 1.37
N LYS A 23 13.99 1.81 0.67
CA LYS A 23 15.31 2.43 0.59
C LYS A 23 15.77 2.92 1.97
N LYS A 24 14.89 3.63 2.70
CA LYS A 24 15.19 4.11 4.06
C LYS A 24 15.50 2.96 5.03
N ASP A 25 14.74 1.88 4.94
CA ASP A 25 14.90 0.74 5.86
C ASP A 25 16.00 -0.23 5.45
N GLY A 26 16.52 -0.12 4.21
CA GLY A 26 17.56 -1.01 3.67
C GLY A 26 17.12 -2.47 3.54
N VAL A 27 15.84 -2.72 3.22
CA VAL A 27 15.24 -4.08 3.27
C VAL A 27 15.52 -4.96 2.06
N ASP A 28 15.95 -4.38 0.94
CA ASP A 28 16.28 -5.15 -0.26
C ASP A 28 17.41 -4.47 -1.05
N PRO A 29 18.50 -5.19 -1.40
CA PRO A 29 19.66 -4.61 -2.08
C PRO A 29 19.36 -4.11 -3.51
N ARG A 30 18.24 -4.53 -4.11
CA ARG A 30 17.80 -4.07 -5.43
C ARG A 30 17.18 -2.66 -5.37
N VAL A 31 16.88 -2.15 -4.17
CA VAL A 31 16.19 -0.88 -3.97
C VAL A 31 17.19 0.26 -3.78
N THR A 32 17.90 0.60 -4.86
CA THR A 32 18.96 1.63 -4.85
C THR A 32 18.40 3.00 -5.23
N ASP A 33 17.63 3.04 -6.29
CA ASP A 33 17.09 4.23 -6.93
C ASP A 33 15.76 3.90 -7.62
N VAL A 34 15.08 4.94 -8.06
CA VAL A 34 13.74 4.87 -8.64
C VAL A 34 13.75 4.10 -9.95
N ASP A 35 14.75 4.33 -10.80
CA ASP A 35 14.84 3.70 -12.12
C ASP A 35 15.03 2.19 -11.97
N ARG A 36 15.85 1.77 -11.00
CA ARG A 36 16.02 0.36 -10.66
C ARG A 36 14.74 -0.25 -10.12
N TRP A 37 14.04 0.44 -9.22
CA TRP A 37 12.77 -0.03 -8.68
C TRP A 37 11.70 -0.20 -9.78
N GLU A 38 11.62 0.75 -10.72
CA GLU A 38 10.72 0.66 -11.88
C GLU A 38 11.10 -0.52 -12.79
N ALA A 39 12.38 -0.66 -13.13
CA ALA A 39 12.86 -1.77 -13.96
C ALA A 39 12.56 -3.15 -13.34
N GLU A 40 12.78 -3.31 -12.04
CA GLU A 40 12.46 -4.55 -11.31
C GLU A 40 10.95 -4.82 -11.29
N SER A 41 10.13 -3.78 -11.13
CA SER A 41 8.67 -3.90 -11.11
C SER A 41 8.07 -4.20 -12.48
N VAL A 42 8.70 -3.74 -13.57
CA VAL A 42 8.32 -4.11 -14.94
C VAL A 42 8.70 -5.56 -15.22
N ARG A 43 9.89 -5.97 -14.77
CA ARG A 43 10.39 -7.34 -14.95
C ARG A 43 9.55 -8.36 -14.18
N ASP A 44 9.19 -8.04 -12.95
CA ASP A 44 8.34 -8.87 -12.12
C ASP A 44 7.22 -8.01 -11.50
N PRO A 45 5.97 -8.15 -11.96
CA PRO A 45 4.82 -7.46 -11.36
C PRO A 45 4.61 -7.76 -9.86
N ARG A 46 5.23 -8.81 -9.32
CA ARG A 46 5.19 -9.18 -7.90
C ARG A 46 6.41 -8.70 -7.12
N PHE A 47 7.33 -7.97 -7.74
CA PHE A 47 8.58 -7.51 -7.11
C PHE A 47 8.35 -6.88 -5.73
N VAL A 48 7.37 -6.00 -5.59
CA VAL A 48 7.04 -5.34 -4.32
C VAL A 48 6.65 -6.33 -3.22
N LEU A 49 6.00 -7.43 -3.57
CA LEU A 49 5.65 -8.51 -2.65
C LEU A 49 6.84 -9.41 -2.30
N SER A 50 7.90 -9.39 -3.14
CA SER A 50 9.14 -10.14 -2.91
C SER A 50 10.12 -9.43 -1.97
N VAL A 51 9.93 -8.13 -1.72
CA VAL A 51 10.75 -7.35 -0.78
C VAL A 51 10.53 -7.89 0.64
N GLN A 52 11.62 -8.15 1.36
CA GLN A 52 11.56 -8.64 2.73
C GLN A 52 11.27 -7.50 3.73
N TRP A 53 10.02 -7.09 3.77
CA TRP A 53 9.56 -6.06 4.69
C TRP A 53 9.76 -6.48 6.15
N LYS A 54 10.10 -5.50 7.01
CA LYS A 54 10.24 -5.74 8.45
C LYS A 54 8.89 -6.22 9.03
N PRO A 55 8.85 -7.35 9.76
CA PRO A 55 7.62 -7.82 10.36
C PRO A 55 7.18 -6.85 11.46
N VAL A 56 5.88 -6.57 11.51
CA VAL A 56 5.26 -5.70 12.53
C VAL A 56 4.64 -6.48 13.69
N GLY A 57 4.70 -7.82 13.65
CA GLY A 57 4.13 -8.69 14.69
C GLY A 57 2.60 -8.71 14.76
N LEU A 58 1.93 -8.14 13.75
CA LEU A 58 0.47 -8.11 13.65
C LEU A 58 -0.02 -9.13 12.64
N THR A 59 -1.14 -9.77 12.95
CA THR A 59 -1.93 -10.50 11.96
C THR A 59 -2.61 -9.53 11.00
N VAL A 60 -3.03 -10.02 9.83
CA VAL A 60 -3.79 -9.21 8.86
C VAL A 60 -5.05 -8.61 9.50
N LEU A 61 -5.75 -9.38 10.34
CA LEU A 61 -6.93 -8.90 11.05
C LEU A 61 -6.59 -7.72 11.98
N GLN A 62 -5.58 -7.88 12.83
CA GLN A 62 -5.16 -6.83 13.76
C GLN A 62 -4.70 -5.55 13.03
N LEU A 63 -4.03 -5.70 11.88
CA LEU A 63 -3.64 -4.56 11.06
C LEU A 63 -4.87 -3.82 10.51
N LEU A 64 -5.86 -4.57 10.00
CA LEU A 64 -7.12 -3.98 9.51
C LEU A 64 -7.89 -3.28 10.62
N GLU A 65 -8.01 -3.91 11.80
CA GLU A 65 -8.69 -3.33 12.95
C GLU A 65 -8.01 -2.04 13.41
N ALA A 66 -6.67 -2.00 13.42
CA ALA A 66 -5.92 -0.81 13.79
C ALA A 66 -6.15 0.34 12.79
N GLU A 67 -6.14 0.05 11.49
CA GLU A 67 -6.36 1.04 10.43
C GLU A 67 -7.80 1.56 10.45
N LEU A 68 -8.79 0.68 10.55
CA LEU A 68 -10.20 1.06 10.60
C LEU A 68 -10.49 1.91 11.85
N LYS A 69 -9.94 1.53 13.01
CA LYS A 69 -10.02 2.34 14.23
C LYS A 69 -9.40 3.72 14.06
N TYR A 70 -8.23 3.81 13.41
CA TYR A 70 -7.56 5.09 13.15
C TYR A 70 -8.44 6.03 12.31
N HIS A 71 -9.14 5.50 11.31
CA HIS A 71 -10.06 6.27 10.46
C HIS A 71 -11.49 6.41 11.02
N GLY A 72 -11.75 5.91 12.24
CA GLY A 72 -13.09 5.93 12.85
C GLY A 72 -14.13 5.08 12.11
N VAL A 73 -13.69 4.12 11.30
CA VAL A 73 -14.57 3.19 10.57
C VAL A 73 -14.84 1.98 11.46
N ARG A 74 -16.11 1.55 11.51
CA ARG A 74 -16.49 0.33 12.23
C ARG A 74 -15.80 -0.89 11.60
N ASN A 75 -15.35 -1.82 12.43
CA ASN A 75 -14.83 -3.11 11.97
C ASN A 75 -15.95 -3.89 11.25
N PRO A 76 -15.74 -4.32 9.99
CA PRO A 76 -16.71 -5.12 9.28
C PRO A 76 -16.77 -6.53 9.86
N ASP A 77 -17.97 -7.06 9.99
CA ASP A 77 -18.23 -8.38 10.54
C ASP A 77 -18.04 -9.48 9.47
N SER A 78 -17.81 -9.10 8.20
CA SER A 78 -17.57 -10.03 7.08
C SER A 78 -16.70 -9.45 5.96
N ALA A 79 -16.13 -10.33 5.14
CA ALA A 79 -15.37 -9.95 3.95
C ALA A 79 -16.22 -9.17 2.91
N THR A 80 -17.51 -9.51 2.79
CA THR A 80 -18.45 -8.80 1.91
C THR A 80 -18.67 -7.37 2.38
N GLU A 81 -18.83 -7.17 3.69
CA GLU A 81 -18.99 -5.84 4.27
C GLU A 81 -17.73 -4.99 4.10
N LEU A 82 -16.54 -5.59 4.28
CA LEU A 82 -15.28 -4.93 3.96
C LEU A 82 -15.21 -4.52 2.48
N ALA A 83 -15.59 -5.40 1.56
CA ALA A 83 -15.62 -5.08 0.13
C ALA A 83 -16.58 -3.93 -0.18
N ASN A 84 -17.77 -3.91 0.44
CA ASN A 84 -18.74 -2.83 0.28
C ASN A 84 -18.22 -1.49 0.82
N LEU A 85 -17.52 -1.49 1.96
CA LEU A 85 -16.89 -0.29 2.51
C LEU A 85 -15.82 0.27 1.56
N LEU A 86 -14.96 -0.60 1.00
CA LEU A 86 -13.91 -0.21 0.06
C LEU A 86 -14.48 0.31 -1.28
N LEU A 87 -15.58 -0.27 -1.76
CA LEU A 87 -16.26 0.21 -2.97
C LEU A 87 -16.96 1.56 -2.72
N SER A 88 -17.55 1.76 -1.55
CA SER A 88 -18.26 2.99 -1.20
C SER A 88 -17.31 4.16 -0.98
N SER A 89 -16.16 3.95 -0.35
CA SER A 89 -15.14 4.98 -0.16
C SER A 89 -14.55 5.47 -1.50
N ARG A 90 -14.48 4.58 -2.50
CA ARG A 90 -14.03 4.91 -3.86
C ARG A 90 -15.05 5.74 -4.64
N ASN A 91 -16.35 5.58 -4.35
CA ASN A 91 -17.43 6.34 -5.00
C ASN A 91 -17.74 7.68 -4.30
N GLY A 92 -17.32 7.86 -3.04
CA GLY A 92 -17.57 9.08 -2.25
C GLY A 92 -16.78 10.33 -2.64
N ARG A 93 -15.87 10.27 -3.63
CA ARG A 93 -15.09 11.45 -4.11
C ARG A 93 -15.79 12.29 -5.19
N LYS A 94 -17.10 12.14 -5.37
CA LYS A 94 -17.93 13.01 -6.23
C LYS A 94 -19.12 13.56 -5.45
N GLY A 95 -18.87 14.57 -4.61
CA GLY A 95 -19.93 15.24 -3.87
C GLY A 95 -19.38 16.04 -2.70
N GLY A 96 -18.58 17.05 -2.98
CA GLY A 96 -18.38 18.17 -2.05
C GLY A 96 -19.25 19.34 -2.51
N PRO A 97 -19.96 20.05 -1.61
CA PRO A 97 -20.60 21.34 -1.91
C PRO A 97 -19.58 22.41 -2.33
#